data_AF-A0A5M9RCX5-F1
#
_entry.id   AF-A0A5M9RCX5-F1
#
_cell.length_a   1.000
_cell.length_b   1.000
_cell.length_c   1.000
_cell.angle_alpha   90.00
_cell.angle_beta   90.00
_cell.angle_gamma   90.00
#
_symmetry.space_group_name_H-M   'P 1'
#
loop_
_entity.id
_entity.type
_entity.pdbx_description
1 polymer ?
#
loop_
_entity_poly.entity_id
_entity_poly.type
_entity_poly.pdbx_seq_one_letter_code
_entity_poly.pdbx_strand_id
1 'polypeptide(L)'
;MTDYSDERLLAEISLAGILAGKYQEAESIATWLLTQDKKYHESGKLIMVTSWHACKRYTDIINLLSEECSASLLPFKALSEYHIGLNHTLKNTIKTLKSDGNNELMAFAKQFEEDLFL
;
A
#
# COMPACT_ATOMS: atom_id res chain seq x y z
N MET A 1 -21.00 9.61 19.47
CA MET A 1 -19.97 8.55 19.59
C MET A 1 -19.83 7.95 18.22
N THR A 2 -18.66 8.08 17.59
CA THR A 2 -18.33 7.29 16.40
C THR A 2 -18.24 5.84 16.85
N ASP A 3 -19.21 5.04 16.47
CA ASP A 3 -19.19 3.60 16.72
C ASP A 3 -18.11 3.01 15.81
N TYR A 4 -16.97 2.63 16.39
CA TYR A 4 -15.88 2.01 15.62
C TYR A 4 -16.25 0.56 15.43
N SER A 5 -16.40 0.12 14.18
CA SER A 5 -16.55 -1.31 13.91
C SER A 5 -15.24 -2.03 14.28
N ASP A 6 -15.36 -3.25 14.81
CA ASP A 6 -14.19 -4.04 15.24
C ASP A 6 -13.16 -4.18 14.12
N GLU A 7 -13.59 -4.25 12.85
CA GLU A 7 -12.70 -4.29 11.68
C GLU A 7 -11.83 -3.05 11.55
N ARG A 8 -12.40 -1.86 11.79
CA ARG A 8 -11.64 -0.61 11.73
C ARG A 8 -10.61 -0.56 12.85
N LEU A 9 -11.01 -0.93 14.07
CA LEU A 9 -10.11 -0.94 15.22
C LEU A 9 -8.97 -1.93 15.00
N LEU A 10 -9.27 -3.14 14.49
CA LEU A 10 -8.27 -4.15 14.16
C LEU A 10 -7.32 -3.68 13.04
N ALA A 11 -7.82 -2.96 12.04
CA ALA A 11 -6.98 -2.39 10.99
C ALA A 11 -6.00 -1.34 11.55
N GLU A 12 -6.48 -0.42 12.40
CA GLU A 12 -5.66 0.60 13.04
C GLU A 12 -4.61 -0.02 13.99
N ILE A 13 -5.00 -1.03 14.78
CA ILE A 13 -4.07 -1.80 15.64
C ILE A 13 -3.00 -2.51 14.80
N SER A 14 -3.37 -3.07 13.65
CA SER A 14 -2.43 -3.77 12.77
C SER A 14 -1.36 -2.82 12.23
N LEU A 15 -1.75 -1.62 11.80
CA LEU A 15 -0.81 -0.59 11.34
C LEU A 15 0.15 -0.17 12.46
N ALA A 16 -0.35 0.01 13.69
CA ALA A 16 0.50 0.27 14.85
C ALA A 16 1.42 -0.92 15.18
N GLY A 17 0.92 -2.16 15.02
CA GLY A 17 1.67 -3.39 15.23
C GLY A 17 2.86 -3.51 14.28
N ILE A 18 2.73 -3.09 13.02
CA ILE A 18 3.82 -3.07 12.04
C ILE A 18 4.97 -2.18 12.54
N LEU A 19 4.67 -1.01 13.11
CA LEU A 19 5.69 -0.12 13.70
C LEU A 19 6.40 -0.76 14.90
N ALA A 20 5.75 -1.70 15.58
CA ALA A 20 6.31 -2.49 16.67
C ALA A 20 6.95 -3.83 16.23
N GLY A 21 7.09 -4.06 14.92
CA GLY A 21 7.68 -5.29 14.38
C GLY A 21 6.76 -6.52 14.42
N LYS A 22 5.46 -6.33 14.63
CA LYS A 22 4.44 -7.40 14.71
C LYS A 22 3.84 -7.72 13.34
N TYR A 23 4.71 -8.12 12.42
CA TYR A 23 4.36 -8.32 11.02
C TYR A 23 3.42 -9.52 10.80
N GLN A 24 3.65 -10.62 11.51
CA GLN A 24 2.84 -11.84 11.36
C GLN A 24 1.41 -11.64 11.87
N GLU A 25 1.27 -10.93 12.99
CA GLU A 25 -0.03 -10.57 13.56
C GLU A 25 -0.79 -9.61 12.62
N ALA A 26 -0.11 -8.60 12.10
CA ALA A 26 -0.68 -7.68 11.13
C ALA A 26 -1.11 -8.38 9.83
N GLU A 27 -0.30 -9.29 9.30
CA GLU A 27 -0.66 -10.10 8.12
C GLU A 27 -1.87 -11.00 8.39
N SER A 28 -1.95 -11.61 9.58
CA SER A 28 -3.09 -12.47 9.95
C SER A 28 -4.40 -11.69 9.98
N ILE A 29 -4.39 -10.47 10.54
CA ILE A 29 -5.56 -9.59 10.56
C ILE A 29 -5.88 -9.11 9.14
N ALA A 30 -4.88 -8.76 8.34
CA ALA A 30 -5.08 -8.35 6.95
C ALA A 30 -5.75 -9.46 6.12
N THR A 31 -5.30 -10.71 6.24
CA THR A 31 -5.93 -11.86 5.60
C THR A 31 -7.39 -12.00 6.03
N TRP A 32 -7.69 -11.86 7.32
CA TRP A 32 -9.06 -11.89 7.82
C TRP A 32 -9.92 -10.74 7.28
N LEU A 33 -9.39 -9.51 7.16
CA LEU A 33 -10.10 -8.36 6.58
C LEU A 33 -10.46 -8.59 5.10
N LEU A 34 -9.60 -9.27 4.34
CA LEU A 34 -9.86 -9.65 2.95
C LEU A 34 -10.98 -10.69 2.80
N THR A 35 -11.36 -11.40 3.88
CA THR A 35 -12.52 -12.30 3.87
C THR A 35 -13.82 -11.62 4.31
N GLN A 36 -13.77 -10.36 4.76
CA GLN A 36 -14.95 -9.59 5.18
C GLN A 36 -15.62 -8.89 4.00
N ASP A 37 -16.57 -8.00 4.29
CA ASP A 37 -17.19 -7.08 3.32
C ASP A 37 -16.11 -6.34 2.51
N LYS A 38 -16.38 -6.18 1.20
CA LYS A 38 -15.50 -5.49 0.25
C LYS A 38 -15.05 -4.10 0.72
N LYS A 39 -15.84 -3.39 1.54
CA LYS A 39 -15.44 -2.09 2.11
C LYS A 39 -14.14 -2.14 2.93
N TYR A 40 -13.76 -3.31 3.46
CA TYR A 40 -12.55 -3.49 4.26
C TYR A 40 -11.36 -4.04 3.46
N HIS A 41 -11.57 -4.46 2.21
CA HIS A 41 -10.52 -5.13 1.43
C HIS A 41 -9.31 -4.24 1.18
N GLU A 42 -9.53 -2.95 0.88
CA GLU A 42 -8.41 -2.01 0.71
C GLU A 42 -7.64 -1.75 2.01
N SER A 43 -8.30 -1.83 3.17
CA SER A 43 -7.60 -1.78 4.46
C SER A 43 -6.73 -3.03 4.68
N GLY A 44 -7.25 -4.21 4.31
CA GLY A 44 -6.47 -5.45 4.31
C GLY A 44 -5.24 -5.35 3.41
N LYS A 45 -5.40 -4.87 2.16
CA LYS A 45 -4.27 -4.65 1.25
C LYS A 45 -3.28 -3.64 1.80
N LEU A 46 -3.73 -2.51 2.36
CA LEU A 46 -2.86 -1.51 2.98
C LEU A 46 -1.96 -2.12 4.08
N ILE A 47 -2.54 -2.96 4.94
CA ILE A 47 -1.79 -3.62 6.01
C ILE A 47 -0.78 -4.62 5.43
N MET A 48 -1.16 -5.39 4.40
CA MET A 48 -0.24 -6.31 3.73
C MET A 48 0.94 -5.54 3.12
N VAL A 49 0.69 -4.50 2.32
CA VAL A 49 1.77 -3.78 1.63
C VAL A 49 2.70 -3.07 2.60
N THR A 50 2.18 -2.51 3.69
CA THR A 50 3.00 -1.86 4.71
C THR A 50 3.85 -2.86 5.50
N SER A 51 3.28 -4.02 5.88
CA SER A 51 4.00 -5.10 6.56
C SER A 51 5.09 -5.69 5.65
N TRP A 52 4.75 -6.01 4.41
CA TRP A 52 5.68 -6.57 3.44
C TRP A 52 6.78 -5.59 3.05
N HIS A 53 6.50 -4.29 3.03
CA HIS A 53 7.52 -3.28 2.77
C HIS A 53 8.57 -3.24 3.89
N ALA A 54 8.14 -3.32 5.15
CA ALA A 54 9.05 -3.46 6.29
C ALA A 54 9.91 -4.74 6.20
N CYS A 55 9.35 -5.81 5.65
CA CYS A 55 10.03 -7.08 5.40
C CYS A 55 10.79 -7.16 4.06
N LYS A 56 10.86 -6.06 3.28
CA LYS A 56 11.49 -6.01 1.94
C LYS A 56 10.94 -7.02 0.92
N ARG A 57 9.69 -7.45 1.08
CA ARG A 57 8.98 -8.37 0.17
C ARG A 57 8.38 -7.62 -1.02
N TYR A 58 9.22 -6.87 -1.74
CA TYR A 58 8.78 -5.92 -2.79
C TYR A 58 8.07 -6.61 -3.97
N THR A 59 8.52 -7.80 -4.37
CA THR A 59 7.87 -8.57 -5.44
C THR A 59 6.45 -8.97 -5.08
N ASP A 60 6.20 -9.34 -3.82
CA ASP A 60 4.86 -9.71 -3.34
C ASP A 60 3.91 -8.51 -3.38
N ILE A 61 4.40 -7.32 -3.02
CA ILE A 61 3.64 -6.06 -3.10
C ILE A 61 3.26 -5.77 -4.56
N ILE A 62 4.21 -5.85 -5.49
CA ILE A 62 3.96 -5.58 -6.90
C ILE A 62 2.93 -6.55 -7.47
N ASN A 63 3.03 -7.83 -7.13
CA ASN A 63 2.08 -8.86 -7.55
C ASN A 63 0.68 -8.56 -7.01
N LEU A 64 0.55 -8.29 -5.70
CA LEU A 64 -0.73 -7.94 -5.07
C LEU A 64 -1.37 -6.70 -5.71
N LEU A 65 -0.56 -5.70 -6.07
CA LEU A 65 -1.00 -4.43 -6.67
C LEU A 65 -0.96 -4.44 -8.21
N SER A 66 -0.78 -5.61 -8.84
CA SER A 66 -0.89 -5.76 -10.29
C SER A 66 -2.33 -5.95 -10.75
N GLU A 67 -3.21 -6.35 -9.84
CA GLU A 67 -4.65 -6.53 -10.04
C GLU A 67 -5.42 -5.21 -9.80
N GLU A 68 -6.75 -5.29 -9.78
CA GLU A 68 -7.63 -4.17 -9.44
C GLU A 68 -7.31 -3.68 -8.00
N CYS A 69 -6.66 -2.52 -7.92
CA CYS A 69 -6.31 -1.87 -6.66
C CYS A 69 -6.66 -0.38 -6.70
N SER A 70 -6.93 0.18 -5.53
CA SER A 70 -7.16 1.62 -5.40
C SER A 70 -5.87 2.38 -5.77
N ALA A 71 -6.03 3.54 -6.42
CA ALA A 71 -4.91 4.44 -6.71
C ALA A 71 -4.15 4.86 -5.43
N SER A 72 -4.83 4.85 -4.28
CA SER A 72 -4.22 5.15 -2.97
C SER A 72 -3.11 4.18 -2.55
N LEU A 73 -3.04 2.99 -3.14
CA LEU A 73 -1.99 2.00 -2.86
C LEU A 73 -0.82 2.05 -3.87
N LEU A 74 -0.98 2.74 -5.00
CA LEU A 74 0.07 2.86 -6.00
C LEU A 74 1.37 3.51 -5.51
N PRO A 75 1.40 4.40 -4.49
CA PRO A 75 2.66 4.85 -3.90
C PRO A 75 3.54 3.71 -3.37
N PHE A 76 2.93 2.69 -2.75
CA PHE A 76 3.66 1.52 -2.24
C PHE A 76 4.20 0.64 -3.38
N LYS A 77 3.44 0.53 -4.47
CA LYS A 77 3.90 -0.13 -5.70
C LYS A 77 5.11 0.58 -6.29
N ALA A 78 5.03 1.91 -6.43
CA ALA A 78 6.12 2.73 -6.96
C ALA A 78 7.40 2.59 -6.11
N LEU A 79 7.28 2.67 -4.78
CA LEU A 79 8.41 2.44 -3.86
C LEU A 79 9.00 1.03 -4.02
N SER A 80 8.15 0.02 -4.17
CA SER A 80 8.59 -1.36 -4.36
C SER A 80 9.31 -1.55 -5.69
N GLU A 81 8.76 -1.02 -6.79
CA GLU A 81 9.37 -1.05 -8.13
C GLU A 81 10.74 -0.37 -8.15
N TYR A 82 10.87 0.77 -7.45
CA TYR A 82 12.14 1.45 -7.25
C TYR A 82 13.15 0.58 -6.51
N HIS A 83 12.77 -0.03 -5.38
CA HIS A 83 13.67 -0.84 -4.56
C HIS A 83 14.26 -2.05 -5.30
N ILE A 84 13.57 -2.60 -6.30
CA ILE A 84 14.05 -3.74 -7.10
C ILE A 84 14.51 -3.34 -8.51
N GLY A 85 14.60 -2.04 -8.82
CA GLY A 85 15.18 -1.52 -10.08
C GLY A 85 14.29 -1.68 -11.32
N LEU A 86 12.97 -1.76 -11.17
CA LEU A 86 12.02 -1.88 -12.29
C LEU A 86 11.68 -0.51 -12.90
N ASN A 87 12.68 0.20 -13.41
CA ASN A 87 12.56 1.60 -13.84
C ASN A 87 11.50 1.84 -14.93
N HIS A 88 11.31 0.91 -15.87
CA HIS A 88 10.28 1.06 -16.90
C HIS A 88 8.87 0.98 -16.30
N THR A 89 8.62 0.00 -15.43
CA THR A 89 7.32 -0.15 -14.75
C THR A 89 7.06 1.02 -13.82
N LEU A 90 8.08 1.47 -13.10
CA LEU A 90 8.03 2.64 -12.22
C LEU A 90 7.58 3.91 -12.95
N LYS A 91 8.13 4.20 -14.14
CA LYS A 91 7.71 5.34 -14.95
C LYS A 91 6.22 5.28 -15.30
N ASN A 92 5.70 4.09 -15.59
CA ASN A 92 4.28 3.91 -15.86
C ASN A 92 3.43 4.16 -14.60
N THR A 93 3.84 3.62 -13.45
CA THR A 93 3.16 3.83 -12.16
C THR A 93 3.11 5.32 -11.78
N ILE A 94 4.23 6.04 -11.92
CA ILE A 94 4.32 7.49 -11.69
C ILE A 94 3.37 8.25 -12.62
N LYS A 95 3.32 7.89 -13.90
CA LYS A 95 2.40 8.52 -14.86
C LYS A 95 0.93 8.32 -14.46
N THR A 96 0.57 7.13 -13.99
CA THR A 96 -0.78 6.85 -13.48
C THR A 96 -1.09 7.72 -12.27
N LEU A 97 -0.21 7.78 -11.28
CA LEU A 97 -0.39 8.60 -10.07
C LEU A 97 -0.59 10.10 -10.40
N LYS A 98 0.16 10.64 -11.35
CA LYS A 98 0.01 12.04 -11.79
C LYS A 98 -1.31 12.32 -12.50
N SER A 99 -1.92 11.29 -13.09
CA SER A 99 -3.14 11.39 -13.89
C SER A 99 -4.41 11.05 -13.10
N ASP A 100 -4.27 10.59 -11.85
CA ASP A 100 -5.39 10.11 -11.01
C ASP A 100 -6.38 11.23 -10.61
N GLY A 101 -5.92 12.47 -10.57
CA GLY A 101 -6.74 13.63 -10.17
C GLY A 101 -6.79 13.89 -8.66
N ASN A 102 -6.29 12.97 -7.84
CA ASN A 102 -6.03 13.23 -6.42
C ASN A 102 -4.77 14.10 -6.23
N ASN A 103 -4.90 15.19 -5.49
CA ASN A 103 -3.82 16.18 -5.31
C ASN A 103 -2.64 15.60 -4.52
N GLU A 104 -2.91 14.77 -3.51
CA GLU A 104 -1.90 14.15 -2.66
C GLU A 104 -1.07 13.11 -3.44
N LEU A 105 -1.71 12.28 -4.27
CA LEU A 105 -1.05 11.31 -5.13
C LEU A 105 -0.23 11.98 -6.23
N MET A 106 -0.75 13.06 -6.81
CA MET A 106 0.02 13.86 -7.76
C MET A 106 1.23 14.52 -7.10
N ALA A 107 1.09 15.06 -5.89
CA ALA A 107 2.20 15.66 -5.14
C ALA A 107 3.27 14.62 -4.81
N PHE A 108 2.86 13.45 -4.32
CA PHE A 108 3.76 12.31 -4.11
C PHE A 108 4.52 11.96 -5.39
N ALA A 109 3.81 11.78 -6.51
CA ALA A 109 4.44 11.35 -7.76
C ALA A 109 5.39 12.39 -8.36
N LYS A 110 5.14 13.69 -8.16
CA LYS A 110 6.06 14.75 -8.56
C LYS A 110 7.34 14.73 -7.73
N GLN A 111 7.21 14.76 -6.41
CA GLN A 111 8.37 14.72 -5.52
C GLN A 111 9.19 13.44 -5.73
N PHE A 112 8.51 12.29 -5.87
CA PHE A 112 9.18 11.02 -6.06
C PHE A 112 9.93 10.94 -7.39
N GLU A 113 9.40 11.52 -8.47
CA GLU A 113 10.13 11.59 -9.75
C GLU A 113 11.36 12.52 -9.66
N GLU A 114 11.21 13.68 -9.01
CA GLU A 114 12.31 14.64 -8.79
C GLU A 114 13.46 14.00 -8.00
N ASP A 115 13.15 13.26 -6.93
CA ASP A 115 14.13 12.59 -6.07
C ASP A 115 14.89 11.47 -6.81
N LEU A 116 14.31 10.90 -7.86
CA LEU A 116 14.88 9.79 -8.63
C LEU A 116 15.76 10.26 -9.81
N PHE A 117 15.88 11.58 -10.05
CA PHE A 117 16.51 12.15 -11.25
C PHE A 117 15.93 11.58 -12.56
N LEU A 118 14.63 11.27 -12.57
CA LEU A 118 13.92 10.69 -13.73
C LEU A 118 13.36 11.74 -14.70
#